data_AF-A0A847IUU2-F1
#
_entry.id   AF-A0A847IUU2-F1
#
_cell.length_a   1.000
_cell.length_b   1.000
_cell.length_c   1.000
_cell.angle_alpha   90.00
_cell.angle_beta   90.00
_cell.angle_gamma   90.00
#
_symmetry.space_group_name_H-M   'P 1'
#
loop_
_entity.id
_entity.type
_entity.pdbx_description
1 polymer ?
#
loop_
_entity_poly.entity_id
_entity_poly.type
_entity_poly.pdbx_seq_one_letter_code
_entity_poly.pdbx_strand_id
1 'polypeptide(L)'
;MKNILALIILLPGLLAGFSQRAYAVKAYPYSIKITQPDGSVITIQKHGDEFLNWTTSGGRLVTQGVDGFYYQAQFSSRGVVQATATRVRPAAAPQGVSTITPPAAAIERARARREDFARTFSGRSHLSRLNGVASATPASLRSISSGNRKFLTILVQFSDKSFTSASPQGDFFNLLNQDGYAVNGATGSAWNYFRENSSDTFDPQFDVVGPVTLSHDMAYYGANVTDEDDNEDDIRPREMVVEAV
;
A
#
# COMPACT_ATOMS: atom_id res chain seq x y z
N MET A 1 8.67 -47.29 -34.90
CA MET A 1 9.19 -47.21 -33.51
C MET A 1 10.66 -46.80 -33.55
N LYS A 2 10.96 -45.49 -33.46
CA LYS A 2 12.26 -44.94 -32.99
C LYS A 2 12.35 -43.41 -33.02
N ASN A 3 11.38 -42.69 -33.59
CA ASN A 3 11.48 -41.23 -33.75
C ASN A 3 10.39 -40.44 -32.99
N ILE A 4 9.64 -41.06 -32.08
CA ILE A 4 8.58 -40.39 -31.30
C ILE A 4 9.04 -40.10 -29.84
N LEU A 5 10.19 -40.62 -29.42
CA LEU A 5 10.68 -40.45 -28.03
C LEU A 5 11.57 -39.22 -27.79
N ALA A 6 11.93 -38.45 -28.83
CA ALA A 6 12.78 -37.26 -28.65
C ALA A 6 11.98 -35.95 -28.44
N LEU A 7 10.66 -35.97 -28.57
CA LEU A 7 9.79 -34.78 -28.49
C LEU A 7 8.91 -34.75 -27.22
N ILE A 8 9.33 -35.41 -26.14
CA ILE A 8 8.59 -35.44 -24.86
C ILE A 8 9.45 -34.93 -23.68
N ILE A 9 10.71 -34.54 -23.90
CA ILE A 9 11.61 -34.07 -22.83
C ILE A 9 11.92 -32.55 -22.93
N LEU A 10 11.40 -31.83 -23.93
CA LEU A 10 11.65 -30.40 -24.10
C LEU A 10 10.49 -29.48 -23.69
N LEU A 11 9.38 -30.02 -23.21
CA LEU A 11 8.21 -29.25 -22.77
C LEU A 11 8.06 -28.98 -21.26
N PRO A 12 8.73 -29.67 -20.31
CA PRO A 12 8.68 -29.24 -18.90
C PRO A 12 9.61 -28.06 -18.57
N GLY A 13 10.54 -27.70 -19.47
CA GLY A 13 11.52 -26.63 -19.26
C GLY A 13 11.00 -25.21 -19.50
N LEU A 14 9.86 -25.04 -20.19
CA LEU A 14 9.35 -23.72 -20.57
C LEU A 14 8.37 -23.11 -19.54
N LEU A 15 7.99 -23.85 -18.50
CA LEU A 15 7.09 -23.40 -17.43
C LEU A 15 7.82 -23.00 -16.13
N ALA A 16 9.15 -23.18 -16.06
CA ALA A 16 9.95 -22.86 -14.87
C ALA A 16 10.62 -21.46 -14.90
N GLY A 17 10.08 -20.53 -15.70
CA GLY A 17 10.75 -19.24 -16.00
C GLY A 17 9.99 -17.97 -15.65
N PHE A 18 8.78 -18.04 -15.09
CA PHE A 18 8.03 -16.84 -14.69
C PHE A 18 7.81 -16.81 -13.17
N SER A 19 8.90 -16.67 -12.41
CA SER A 19 8.80 -15.99 -11.13
C SER A 19 8.52 -14.51 -11.42
N GLN A 20 7.26 -14.17 -11.66
CA GLN A 20 6.81 -12.78 -11.68
C GLN A 20 7.06 -12.21 -10.28
N ARG A 21 8.17 -11.50 -10.14
CA ARG A 21 8.47 -10.66 -8.99
C ARG A 21 7.55 -9.43 -9.06
N ALA A 22 6.27 -9.63 -8.74
CA ALA A 22 5.28 -8.57 -8.62
C ALA A 22 5.51 -7.82 -7.31
N TYR A 23 6.49 -6.91 -7.30
CA TYR A 23 6.78 -6.06 -6.14
C TYR A 23 6.27 -4.63 -6.30
N ALA A 24 5.61 -4.30 -7.42
CA ALA A 24 5.12 -2.96 -7.67
C ALA A 24 3.68 -2.98 -8.20
N VAL A 25 2.74 -2.44 -7.43
CA VAL A 25 1.36 -2.20 -7.86
C VAL A 25 1.29 -0.78 -8.42
N LYS A 26 0.84 -0.68 -9.68
CA LYS A 26 0.66 0.61 -10.33
C LYS A 26 -0.38 1.45 -9.58
N ALA A 27 -0.09 2.73 -9.42
CA ALA A 27 -1.03 3.69 -8.85
C ALA A 27 -2.38 3.67 -9.59
N TYR A 28 -3.45 4.01 -8.85
CA TYR A 28 -4.81 4.08 -9.37
C TYR A 28 -4.88 4.92 -10.65
N PRO A 29 -5.27 4.33 -11.80
CA PRO A 29 -5.02 4.96 -13.11
C PRO A 29 -6.01 6.08 -13.45
N TYR A 30 -7.11 6.21 -12.72
CA TYR A 30 -8.16 7.17 -12.99
C TYR A 30 -8.05 8.44 -12.13
N SER A 31 -8.71 9.50 -12.58
CA SER A 31 -8.76 10.76 -11.83
C SER A 31 -9.56 10.62 -10.53
N ILE A 32 -9.12 11.33 -9.49
CA ILE A 32 -9.71 11.36 -8.16
C ILE A 32 -10.13 12.81 -7.86
N LYS A 33 -11.37 13.00 -7.41
CA LYS A 33 -11.84 14.30 -6.90
C LYS A 33 -11.48 14.42 -5.42
N ILE A 34 -10.83 15.51 -5.05
CA ILE A 34 -10.43 15.81 -3.67
C ILE A 34 -11.04 17.15 -3.25
N THR A 35 -11.70 17.15 -2.10
CA THR A 35 -12.16 18.36 -1.43
C THR A 35 -11.03 18.94 -0.59
N GLN A 36 -10.64 20.17 -0.88
CA GLN A 36 -9.65 20.92 -0.11
C GLN A 36 -10.26 21.46 1.19
N PRO A 37 -9.44 21.85 2.19
CA PRO A 37 -9.94 22.38 3.47
C PRO A 37 -10.91 23.57 3.37
N ASP A 38 -10.87 24.37 2.30
CA ASP A 38 -11.82 25.48 2.06
C ASP A 38 -13.08 25.06 1.31
N GLY A 39 -13.33 23.75 1.17
CA GLY A 39 -14.46 23.18 0.45
C GLY A 39 -14.32 23.17 -1.07
N SER A 40 -13.28 23.79 -1.63
CA SER A 40 -13.04 23.76 -3.07
C SER A 40 -12.65 22.36 -3.53
N VAL A 41 -13.17 21.91 -4.69
CA VAL A 41 -12.87 20.58 -5.22
C VAL A 41 -11.85 20.68 -6.35
N ILE A 42 -10.77 19.89 -6.24
CA ILE A 42 -9.77 19.72 -7.30
C ILE A 42 -9.82 18.30 -7.85
N THR A 43 -9.36 18.12 -9.08
CA THR A 43 -9.19 16.79 -9.68
C THR A 43 -7.71 16.47 -9.78
N ILE A 44 -7.30 15.34 -9.21
CA ILE A 44 -5.92 14.86 -9.23
C ILE A 44 -5.82 13.50 -9.95
N GLN A 45 -4.62 13.13 -10.37
CA GLN A 45 -4.28 11.79 -10.84
C GLN A 45 -2.98 11.37 -10.17
N LYS A 46 -2.93 10.16 -9.62
CA LYS A 46 -1.72 9.56 -9.05
C LYS A 46 -1.01 8.74 -10.12
N HIS A 47 0.31 8.78 -10.11
CA HIS A 47 1.18 8.08 -11.04
C HIS A 47 2.24 7.29 -10.28
N GLY A 48 2.83 6.31 -10.96
CA GLY A 48 3.95 5.54 -10.44
C GLY A 48 3.56 4.27 -9.67
N ASP A 49 4.38 3.92 -8.70
CA ASP A 49 4.28 2.72 -7.86
C ASP A 49 4.84 3.00 -6.43
N GLU A 50 4.98 1.95 -5.62
CA GLU A 50 5.48 2.02 -4.23
C GLU A 50 6.90 2.58 -4.10
N PHE A 51 7.69 2.58 -5.18
CA PHE A 51 9.08 3.04 -5.16
C PHE A 51 9.25 4.43 -5.75
N LEU A 52 8.34 4.85 -6.63
CA LEU A 52 8.29 6.21 -7.16
C LEU A 52 6.86 6.55 -7.51
N ASN A 53 6.28 7.50 -6.78
CA ASN A 53 4.96 8.03 -7.08
C ASN A 53 4.97 9.56 -7.15
N TRP A 54 4.03 10.10 -7.90
CA TRP A 54 3.79 11.54 -7.97
C TRP A 54 2.34 11.82 -8.31
N THR A 55 1.87 13.00 -7.92
CA THR A 55 0.49 13.42 -8.14
C THR A 55 0.44 14.58 -9.09
N THR A 56 -0.51 14.57 -10.02
CA THR A 56 -0.74 15.70 -10.93
C THR A 56 -2.15 16.24 -10.85
N SER A 57 -2.31 17.55 -11.03
CA SER A 57 -3.60 18.20 -11.29
C SER A 57 -3.46 19.07 -12.53
N GLY A 58 -4.37 18.92 -13.50
CA GLY A 58 -4.28 19.63 -14.78
C GLY A 58 -2.95 19.42 -15.52
N GLY A 59 -2.34 18.23 -15.40
CA GLY A 59 -1.06 17.90 -16.02
C GLY A 59 0.19 18.49 -15.33
N ARG A 60 0.03 19.21 -14.21
CA ARG A 60 1.13 19.75 -13.41
C ARG A 60 1.37 18.95 -12.16
N LEU A 61 2.64 18.83 -11.75
CA LEU A 61 3.02 18.19 -10.50
C LEU A 61 2.46 18.97 -9.31
N VAL A 62 1.86 18.26 -8.36
CA VAL A 62 1.27 18.81 -7.14
C VAL A 62 1.61 17.93 -5.95
N THR A 63 1.67 18.52 -4.75
CA THR A 63 1.74 17.79 -3.50
C THR A 63 0.89 18.47 -2.42
N GLN A 64 0.50 17.73 -1.40
CA GLN A 64 -0.28 18.28 -0.28
C GLN A 64 0.66 18.90 0.75
N GLY A 65 0.33 20.11 1.20
CA GLY A 65 1.01 20.78 2.32
C GLY A 65 0.50 20.28 3.67
N VAL A 66 1.19 20.68 4.74
CA VAL A 66 0.83 20.34 6.13
C VAL A 66 -0.53 20.89 6.56
N ASP A 67 -1.00 21.95 5.90
CA ASP A 67 -2.31 22.57 6.10
C ASP A 67 -3.44 21.87 5.33
N GLY A 68 -3.13 20.76 4.64
CA GLY A 68 -4.09 19.96 3.89
C GLY A 68 -4.43 20.50 2.50
N PHE A 69 -3.91 21.67 2.10
CA PHE A 69 -4.10 22.19 0.75
C PHE A 69 -3.14 21.55 -0.25
N TYR A 70 -3.54 21.45 -1.51
CA TYR A 70 -2.61 21.04 -2.57
C TYR A 70 -1.89 22.27 -3.14
N TYR A 71 -0.59 22.13 -3.37
CA TYR A 71 0.29 23.14 -3.95
C TYR A 71 0.90 22.61 -5.25
N GLN A 72 1.20 23.51 -6.18
CA GLN A 72 2.09 23.18 -7.29
C GLN A 72 3.43 22.74 -6.74
N ALA A 73 4.05 21.77 -7.37
CA ALA A 73 5.26 21.15 -6.88
C ALA A 73 6.29 20.96 -8.00
N GLN A 74 7.53 20.71 -7.61
CA GLN A 74 8.63 20.41 -8.50
C GLN A 74 9.47 19.28 -7.91
N PHE A 75 10.20 18.54 -8.76
CA PHE A 75 11.22 17.64 -8.27
C PHE A 75 12.46 18.45 -7.85
N SER A 76 13.00 18.15 -6.66
CA SER A 76 14.28 18.67 -6.20
C SER A 76 15.43 18.08 -7.00
N SER A 77 16.64 18.61 -6.82
CA SER A 77 17.86 18.04 -7.41
C SER A 77 18.11 16.59 -6.99
N ARG A 78 17.65 16.21 -5.78
CA ARG A 78 17.68 14.82 -5.29
C ARG A 78 16.53 13.98 -5.85
N GLY A 79 15.56 14.56 -6.54
CA GLY A 79 14.40 13.85 -7.10
C GLY A 79 13.19 13.76 -6.16
N VAL A 80 13.17 14.49 -5.03
CA VAL A 80 12.01 14.57 -4.10
C VAL A 80 10.96 15.51 -4.66
N VAL A 81 9.67 15.19 -4.55
CA VAL A 81 8.60 16.15 -4.84
C VAL A 81 8.54 17.20 -3.73
N GLN A 82 8.74 18.47 -4.08
CA GLN A 82 8.70 19.60 -3.14
C GLN A 82 7.61 20.59 -3.52
N ALA A 83 6.82 21.01 -2.54
CA ALA A 83 5.80 22.04 -2.71
C ALA A 83 6.44 23.38 -3.04
N THR A 84 5.78 24.14 -3.91
CA THR A 84 6.03 25.58 -4.11
C THR A 84 5.02 26.38 -3.28
N ALA A 85 5.17 27.72 -3.24
CA ALA A 85 4.21 28.59 -2.57
C ALA A 85 2.84 28.70 -3.30
N THR A 86 2.69 28.13 -4.50
CA THR A 86 1.49 28.34 -5.32
C THR A 86 0.42 27.29 -5.03
N ARG A 87 -0.64 27.70 -4.35
CA ARG A 87 -1.80 26.84 -4.06
C ARG A 87 -2.57 26.46 -5.32
N VAL A 88 -3.00 25.21 -5.41
CA VAL A 88 -3.85 24.67 -6.49
C VAL A 88 -5.29 25.14 -6.27
N ARG A 89 -5.87 25.73 -7.31
CA ARG A 89 -7.27 26.13 -7.36
C ARG A 89 -8.08 25.12 -8.16
N PRO A 90 -9.41 25.07 -8.01
CA PRO A 90 -10.27 24.30 -8.90
C PRO A 90 -9.95 24.59 -10.36
N ALA A 91 -9.44 23.57 -11.05
CA ALA A 91 -9.16 23.61 -12.46
C ALA A 91 -10.09 22.62 -13.17
N ALA A 92 -10.27 22.79 -14.48
CA ALA A 92 -10.92 21.77 -15.30
C ALA A 92 -10.20 20.43 -15.09
N ALA A 93 -10.96 19.32 -15.15
CA ALA A 93 -10.41 17.98 -15.03
C ALA A 93 -9.18 17.81 -15.96
N PRO A 94 -8.15 17.05 -15.56
CA PRO A 94 -6.97 16.87 -16.39
C PRO A 94 -7.37 16.42 -17.79
N GLN A 95 -7.20 17.30 -18.78
CA GLN A 95 -7.42 16.99 -20.19
C GLN A 95 -6.07 16.59 -20.75
N GLY A 96 -5.74 15.30 -20.70
CA GLY A 96 -4.53 14.75 -21.33
C GLY A 96 -3.72 13.79 -20.46
N VAL A 97 -2.87 13.02 -21.13
CA VAL A 97 -1.86 12.17 -20.48
C VAL A 97 -0.84 13.09 -19.80
N SER A 98 -0.58 12.87 -18.50
CA SER A 98 0.48 13.58 -17.77
C SER A 98 1.80 13.46 -18.53
N THR A 99 2.40 14.60 -18.91
CA THR A 99 3.71 14.67 -19.58
C THR A 99 4.86 14.75 -18.59
N ILE A 100 4.57 14.75 -17.29
CA ILE A 100 5.59 14.79 -16.23
C ILE A 100 6.37 13.48 -16.27
N THR A 101 7.64 13.58 -16.67
CA THR A 101 8.62 12.51 -16.57
C THR A 101 9.48 12.77 -15.35
N PRO A 102 9.54 11.86 -14.36
CA PRO A 102 10.42 12.02 -13.21
C PRO A 102 11.89 12.15 -13.64
N PRO A 103 12.70 12.99 -12.97
CA PRO A 103 14.11 13.15 -13.30
C PRO A 103 14.90 11.87 -12.97
N ALA A 104 16.09 11.73 -13.57
CA ALA A 104 16.98 10.59 -13.31
C ALA A 104 17.25 10.37 -11.81
N ALA A 105 17.43 11.44 -11.04
CA ALA A 105 17.62 11.35 -9.59
C ALA A 105 16.43 10.68 -8.88
N ALA A 106 15.19 10.94 -9.30
CA ALA A 106 14.01 10.28 -8.74
C ALA A 106 13.98 8.78 -9.08
N ILE A 107 14.37 8.43 -10.31
CA ILE A 107 14.43 7.05 -10.80
C ILE A 107 15.51 6.24 -10.07
N GLU A 108 16.72 6.79 -9.93
CA GLU A 108 17.82 6.10 -9.24
C GLU A 108 17.49 5.84 -7.76
N ARG A 109 16.81 6.77 -7.09
CA ARG A 109 16.35 6.55 -5.72
C ARG A 109 15.28 5.47 -5.62
N ALA A 110 14.33 5.48 -6.54
CA ALA A 110 13.30 4.43 -6.62
C ALA A 110 13.94 3.05 -6.80
N ARG A 111 14.99 2.98 -7.63
CA ARG A 111 15.77 1.77 -7.83
C ARG A 111 16.46 1.33 -6.54
N ALA A 112 17.17 2.23 -5.85
CA ALA A 112 17.82 1.91 -4.58
C ALA A 112 16.82 1.37 -3.53
N ARG A 113 15.67 2.05 -3.37
CA ARG A 113 14.58 1.59 -2.48
C ARG A 113 14.04 0.22 -2.87
N ARG A 114 13.89 -0.05 -4.18
CA ARG A 114 13.46 -1.37 -4.67
C ARG A 114 14.48 -2.46 -4.35
N GLU A 115 15.77 -2.17 -4.49
CA GLU A 115 16.84 -3.10 -4.12
C GLU A 115 16.87 -3.35 -2.61
N ASP A 116 16.68 -2.32 -1.78
CA ASP A 116 16.60 -2.46 -0.32
C ASP A 116 15.38 -3.25 0.14
N PHE A 117 14.21 -2.96 -0.43
CA PHE A 117 12.99 -3.73 -0.18
C PHE A 117 13.19 -5.19 -0.59
N ALA A 118 13.74 -5.43 -1.78
CA ALA A 118 14.06 -6.77 -2.25
C ALA A 118 15.05 -7.47 -1.30
N ARG A 119 16.13 -6.82 -0.85
CA ARG A 119 17.07 -7.39 0.12
C ARG A 119 16.40 -7.74 1.45
N THR A 120 15.54 -6.87 1.96
CA THR A 120 14.83 -7.07 3.22
C THR A 120 13.84 -8.21 3.14
N PHE A 121 13.09 -8.31 2.04
CA PHE A 121 12.03 -9.30 1.86
C PHE A 121 12.53 -10.64 1.31
N SER A 122 13.61 -10.65 0.50
CA SER A 122 14.24 -11.88 0.00
C SER A 122 15.30 -12.46 0.94
N GLY A 123 15.96 -11.62 1.75
CA GLY A 123 17.04 -12.04 2.63
C GLY A 123 16.58 -12.65 3.95
N ARG A 124 15.32 -12.44 4.36
CA ARG A 124 14.79 -12.90 5.64
C ARG A 124 13.30 -13.15 5.49
N SER A 125 12.90 -14.42 5.40
CA SER A 125 11.62 -14.76 6.00
C SER A 125 11.63 -14.14 7.41
N HIS A 126 10.57 -13.43 7.77
CA HIS A 126 10.38 -12.81 9.09
C HIS A 126 10.74 -13.78 10.26
N LEU A 127 10.70 -15.08 9.97
CA LEU A 127 11.10 -16.22 10.79
C LEU A 127 12.58 -16.25 11.24
N SER A 128 13.55 -15.73 10.47
CA SER A 128 14.97 -15.84 10.86
C SER A 128 15.38 -14.82 11.94
N ARG A 129 14.64 -13.70 12.09
CA ARG A 129 14.92 -12.70 13.13
C ARG A 129 14.37 -13.07 14.52
N LEU A 130 13.39 -13.98 14.59
CA LEU A 130 12.90 -14.51 15.87
C LEU A 130 13.86 -15.53 16.49
N ASN A 131 14.80 -16.10 15.72
CA ASN A 131 15.79 -17.05 16.22
C ASN A 131 16.95 -16.40 17.01
N GLY A 132 16.97 -15.07 17.16
CA GLY A 132 18.04 -14.37 17.87
C GLY A 132 17.86 -14.25 19.38
N VAL A 133 16.68 -14.54 19.95
CA VAL A 133 16.39 -14.23 21.37
C VAL A 133 15.74 -15.38 22.15
N ALA A 134 15.40 -16.52 21.56
CA ALA A 134 15.00 -17.69 22.34
C ALA A 134 15.34 -18.99 21.63
N SER A 135 16.03 -19.89 22.31
CA SER A 135 16.01 -21.32 22.01
C SER A 135 14.61 -21.86 22.29
N ALA A 136 13.65 -21.54 21.42
CA ALA A 136 12.38 -22.24 21.38
C ALA A 136 12.59 -23.50 20.52
N THR A 137 12.37 -24.65 21.15
CA THR A 137 12.14 -25.94 20.50
C THR A 137 11.38 -25.80 19.17
N PRO A 138 11.68 -26.62 18.14
CA PRO A 138 11.03 -26.58 16.84
C PRO A 138 9.61 -27.16 16.92
N ALA A 139 8.77 -26.63 17.80
CA ALA A 139 7.35 -26.72 17.64
C ALA A 139 7.04 -25.91 16.39
N SER A 140 6.70 -26.62 15.31
CA SER A 140 6.29 -26.13 14.00
C SER A 140 5.93 -24.65 14.01
N LEU A 141 6.65 -23.83 13.25
CA LEU A 141 6.11 -22.58 12.75
C LEU A 141 4.87 -22.96 11.93
N ARG A 142 3.73 -23.11 12.61
CA ARG A 142 2.46 -23.39 11.95
C ARG A 142 2.29 -22.26 10.96
N SER A 143 2.22 -22.60 9.68
CA SER A 143 2.03 -21.61 8.63
C SER A 143 0.84 -20.74 9.02
N ILE A 144 1.08 -19.43 9.11
CA ILE A 144 0.05 -18.42 9.39
C ILE A 144 -0.88 -18.26 8.17
N SER A 145 -0.46 -18.76 7.00
CA SER A 145 -1.17 -18.69 5.73
C SER A 145 -1.70 -20.06 5.28
N SER A 146 -2.12 -20.90 6.21
CA SER A 146 -2.83 -22.15 5.90
C SER A 146 -3.77 -22.60 7.02
N GLY A 147 -4.74 -23.42 6.64
CA GLY A 147 -5.84 -23.88 7.50
C GLY A 147 -6.74 -22.74 7.95
N ASN A 148 -7.59 -23.04 8.94
CA ASN A 148 -8.42 -22.03 9.58
C ASN A 148 -7.56 -21.18 10.54
N ARG A 149 -7.57 -19.86 10.34
CA ARG A 149 -6.76 -18.90 11.12
C ARG A 149 -7.54 -17.65 11.41
N LYS A 150 -7.44 -17.14 12.63
CA LYS A 150 -8.06 -15.87 13.03
C LYS A 150 -7.08 -14.72 13.01
N PHE A 151 -7.53 -13.58 12.52
CA PHE A 151 -6.77 -12.34 12.43
C PHE A 151 -7.58 -11.23 13.10
N LEU A 152 -7.00 -10.60 14.11
CA LEU A 152 -7.63 -9.44 14.75
C LEU A 152 -7.43 -8.21 13.87
N THR A 153 -8.52 -7.51 13.57
CA THR A 153 -8.52 -6.24 12.85
C THR A 153 -9.08 -5.16 13.77
N ILE A 154 -8.23 -4.24 14.21
CA ILE A 154 -8.62 -3.11 15.06
C ILE A 154 -8.84 -1.89 14.17
N LEU A 155 -10.06 -1.37 14.14
CA LEU A 155 -10.37 -0.10 13.49
C LEU A 155 -10.01 1.03 14.44
N VAL A 156 -9.18 1.96 13.97
CA VAL A 156 -8.66 3.07 14.74
C VAL A 156 -9.06 4.39 14.09
N GLN A 157 -9.46 5.35 14.91
CA GLN A 157 -9.69 6.73 14.50
C GLN A 157 -8.93 7.69 15.44
N PHE A 158 -8.67 8.91 14.96
CA PHE A 158 -7.88 9.90 15.68
C PHE A 158 -8.77 10.97 16.31
N SER A 159 -8.24 11.75 17.24
CA SER A 159 -8.99 12.82 17.91
C SER A 159 -9.52 13.89 16.93
N ASP A 160 -8.82 14.07 15.80
CA ASP A 160 -9.13 15.04 14.74
C ASP A 160 -9.74 14.40 13.47
N LYS A 161 -9.74 13.06 13.36
CA LYS A 161 -10.23 12.34 12.18
C LYS A 161 -10.99 11.06 12.53
N SER A 162 -12.27 11.06 12.19
CA SER A 162 -13.18 9.93 12.41
C SER A 162 -13.57 9.24 11.10
N PHE A 163 -14.06 8.00 11.22
CA PHE A 163 -14.67 7.29 10.09
C PHE A 163 -15.89 8.08 9.56
N THR A 164 -16.04 8.11 8.24
CA THR A 164 -17.20 8.74 7.58
C THR A 164 -18.38 7.80 7.44
N SER A 165 -18.15 6.48 7.50
CA SER A 165 -19.23 5.50 7.53
C SER A 165 -20.00 5.57 8.84
N ALA A 166 -21.32 5.36 8.77
CA ALA A 166 -22.17 5.19 9.95
C ALA A 166 -21.97 3.82 10.63
N SER A 167 -21.43 2.83 9.91
CA SER A 167 -21.25 1.44 10.37
C SER A 167 -19.85 0.90 10.06
N PRO A 168 -18.76 1.58 10.47
CA PRO A 168 -17.41 1.23 10.05
C PRO A 168 -17.04 -0.22 10.40
N GLN A 169 -17.40 -0.70 11.59
CA GLN A 169 -17.14 -2.09 11.98
C GLN A 169 -17.83 -3.10 11.04
N GLY A 170 -19.10 -2.86 10.71
CA GLY A 170 -19.87 -3.73 9.81
C GLY A 170 -19.36 -3.68 8.37
N ASP A 171 -19.02 -2.48 7.88
CA ASP A 171 -18.51 -2.27 6.53
C ASP A 171 -17.18 -3.00 6.32
N PHE A 172 -16.26 -2.89 7.28
CA PHE A 172 -14.98 -3.60 7.24
C PHE A 172 -15.14 -5.10 7.49
N PHE A 173 -16.06 -5.52 8.36
CA PHE A 173 -16.38 -6.95 8.53
C PHE A 173 -16.83 -7.57 7.21
N ASN A 174 -17.71 -6.88 6.48
CA ASN A 174 -18.19 -7.34 5.17
C ASN A 174 -17.07 -7.34 4.12
N LEU A 175 -16.28 -6.26 4.04
CA LEU A 175 -15.14 -6.17 3.13
C LEU A 175 -14.13 -7.33 3.35
N LEU A 176 -13.93 -7.74 4.60
CA LEU A 176 -12.93 -8.74 4.94
C LEU A 176 -13.45 -10.18 4.90
N ASN A 177 -14.73 -10.42 5.26
CA ASN A 177 -15.26 -11.78 5.47
C ASN A 177 -16.46 -12.15 4.59
N GLN A 178 -17.18 -11.19 4.00
CA GLN A 178 -18.44 -11.53 3.29
C GLN A 178 -18.15 -12.30 2.01
N ASP A 179 -18.78 -13.46 1.87
CA ASP A 179 -18.75 -14.21 0.61
C ASP A 179 -19.44 -13.41 -0.51
N GLY A 180 -18.74 -13.25 -1.63
CA GLY A 180 -19.24 -12.50 -2.79
C GLY A 180 -19.39 -10.99 -2.55
N TYR A 181 -18.57 -10.41 -1.67
CA TYR A 181 -18.57 -8.95 -1.44
C TYR A 181 -18.41 -8.16 -2.75
N ALA A 182 -19.38 -7.29 -3.05
CA ALA A 182 -19.51 -6.62 -4.35
C ALA A 182 -19.59 -5.08 -4.30
N VAL A 183 -19.43 -4.49 -3.11
CA VAL A 183 -19.53 -3.03 -2.95
C VAL A 183 -18.38 -2.33 -3.67
N ASN A 184 -18.66 -1.17 -4.28
CA ASN A 184 -17.68 -0.37 -5.03
C ASN A 184 -16.98 -1.13 -6.19
N GLY A 185 -17.64 -2.14 -6.77
CA GLY A 185 -17.09 -2.92 -7.88
C GLY A 185 -16.10 -4.00 -7.44
N ALA A 186 -16.07 -4.33 -6.14
CA ALA A 186 -15.33 -5.50 -5.66
C ALA A 186 -15.87 -6.80 -6.29
N THR A 187 -15.02 -7.81 -6.39
CA THR A 187 -15.36 -9.13 -6.94
C THR A 187 -15.31 -10.23 -5.87
N GLY A 188 -15.21 -9.85 -4.60
CA GLY A 188 -15.05 -10.73 -3.45
C GLY A 188 -14.43 -9.99 -2.26
N SER A 189 -14.49 -10.62 -1.09
CA SER A 189 -13.84 -10.13 0.13
C SER A 189 -12.35 -10.53 0.19
N ALA A 190 -11.62 -10.01 1.18
CA ALA A 190 -10.26 -10.48 1.47
C ALA A 190 -10.23 -11.99 1.74
N TRP A 191 -11.24 -12.52 2.44
CA TRP A 191 -11.40 -13.96 2.63
C TRP A 191 -11.55 -14.72 1.30
N ASN A 192 -12.43 -14.27 0.39
CA ASN A 192 -12.57 -14.89 -0.94
C ASN A 192 -11.22 -14.94 -1.66
N TYR A 193 -10.50 -13.81 -1.69
CA TYR A 193 -9.19 -13.71 -2.33
C TYR A 193 -8.20 -14.76 -1.80
N PHE A 194 -8.02 -14.84 -0.48
CA PHE A 194 -7.05 -15.77 0.11
C PHE A 194 -7.44 -17.23 -0.07
N ARG A 195 -8.73 -17.53 0.05
CA ARG A 195 -9.24 -18.88 -0.10
C ARG A 195 -9.11 -19.39 -1.54
N GLU A 196 -9.46 -18.57 -2.53
CA GLU A 196 -9.33 -18.90 -3.94
C GLU A 196 -7.86 -19.05 -4.37
N ASN A 197 -7.00 -18.09 -4.01
CA ASN A 197 -5.57 -18.13 -4.39
C ASN A 197 -4.79 -19.24 -3.68
N SER A 198 -5.34 -19.81 -2.60
CA SER A 198 -4.76 -20.95 -1.90
C SER A 198 -5.40 -22.29 -2.27
N SER A 199 -6.33 -22.33 -3.23
CA SER A 199 -7.10 -23.54 -3.56
C SER A 199 -7.74 -24.17 -2.31
N ASP A 200 -8.43 -23.35 -1.52
CA ASP A 200 -9.09 -23.70 -0.25
C ASP A 200 -8.15 -24.15 0.88
N THR A 201 -6.83 -24.10 0.70
CA THR A 201 -5.88 -24.52 1.75
C THR A 201 -5.71 -23.50 2.87
N PHE A 202 -6.11 -22.25 2.66
CA PHE A 202 -6.09 -21.18 3.65
C PHE A 202 -7.48 -20.58 3.82
N ASP A 203 -7.95 -20.57 5.06
CA ASP A 203 -9.30 -20.12 5.45
C ASP A 203 -9.18 -19.07 6.58
N PRO A 204 -8.86 -17.81 6.25
CA PRO A 204 -8.72 -16.75 7.24
C PRO A 204 -10.07 -16.23 7.74
N GLN A 205 -10.20 -15.97 9.03
CA GLN A 205 -11.31 -15.23 9.61
C GLN A 205 -10.78 -13.92 10.20
N PHE A 206 -11.40 -12.80 9.86
CA PHE A 206 -11.03 -11.49 10.38
C PHE A 206 -12.02 -11.05 11.46
N ASP A 207 -11.54 -10.98 12.70
CA ASP A 207 -12.31 -10.49 13.84
C ASP A 207 -12.15 -8.96 13.91
N VAL A 208 -13.17 -8.22 13.46
CA VAL A 208 -13.15 -6.76 13.34
C VAL A 208 -13.70 -6.10 14.59
N VAL A 209 -12.90 -5.24 15.24
CA VAL A 209 -13.26 -4.49 16.47
C VAL A 209 -13.03 -2.98 16.30
N GLY A 210 -13.62 -2.19 17.18
CA GLY A 210 -13.56 -0.72 17.14
C GLY A 210 -14.79 -0.07 16.47
N PRO A 211 -14.74 1.23 16.13
CA PRO A 211 -13.55 2.08 16.17
C PRO A 211 -13.04 2.41 17.59
N VAL A 212 -11.73 2.33 17.79
CA VAL A 212 -11.04 2.90 18.96
C VAL A 212 -10.63 4.32 18.62
N THR A 213 -11.00 5.31 19.45
CA THR A 213 -10.55 6.69 19.29
C THR A 213 -9.26 6.90 20.07
N LEU A 214 -8.17 7.22 19.37
CA LEU A 214 -6.90 7.56 19.99
C LEU A 214 -6.90 8.98 20.57
N SER A 215 -6.01 9.21 21.52
CA SER A 215 -5.89 10.43 22.31
C SER A 215 -5.27 11.61 21.55
N HIS A 216 -4.44 11.35 20.53
CA HIS A 216 -3.81 12.38 19.72
C HIS A 216 -4.37 12.47 18.30
N ASP A 217 -3.97 13.54 17.59
CA ASP A 217 -4.31 13.75 16.19
C ASP A 217 -3.56 12.77 15.27
N MET A 218 -4.03 12.64 14.03
CA MET A 218 -3.42 11.76 13.02
C MET A 218 -1.92 12.09 12.79
N ALA A 219 -1.57 13.38 12.86
CA ALA A 219 -0.21 13.85 12.63
C ALA A 219 0.77 13.41 13.72
N TYR A 220 0.34 13.33 14.99
CA TYR A 220 1.17 12.85 16.08
C TYR A 220 1.72 11.44 15.83
N TYR A 221 0.88 10.55 15.29
CA TYR A 221 1.25 9.15 15.02
C TYR A 221 1.94 8.95 13.67
N GLY A 222 1.44 9.63 12.61
CA GLY A 222 1.77 9.33 11.21
C GLY A 222 2.37 10.48 10.41
N ALA A 223 2.87 11.55 11.07
CA ALA A 223 3.69 12.51 10.35
C ALA A 223 5.00 11.86 9.90
N ASN A 224 5.49 12.24 8.72
CA ASN A 224 6.78 11.78 8.21
C ASN A 224 7.93 12.45 8.97
N VAL A 225 9.03 11.73 9.16
CA VAL A 225 10.30 12.34 9.60
C VAL A 225 10.72 13.39 8.56
N THR A 226 10.96 14.63 9.01
CA THR A 226 11.29 15.77 8.14
C THR A 226 12.79 15.95 7.93
N ASP A 227 13.62 15.07 8.49
CA ASP A 227 15.06 15.17 8.30
C ASP A 227 15.43 14.96 6.84
N GLU A 228 16.40 15.74 6.36
CA GLU A 228 16.91 15.68 4.98
C GLU A 228 17.49 14.30 4.59
N ASP A 229 17.60 13.40 5.56
CA ASP A 229 18.04 12.02 5.47
C ASP A 229 16.83 11.07 5.39
N ASP A 230 16.08 11.23 4.29
CA ASP A 230 15.51 10.18 3.42
C ASP A 230 14.66 9.02 4.00
N ASN A 231 14.32 9.02 5.29
CA ASN A 231 13.41 8.04 5.87
C ASN A 231 11.99 8.63 5.92
N GLU A 232 11.20 8.35 4.87
CA GLU A 232 9.74 8.56 4.83
C GLU A 232 9.01 7.57 5.77
N ASP A 233 9.53 7.40 6.98
CA ASP A 233 8.91 6.58 8.01
C ASP A 233 7.96 7.46 8.83
N ASP A 234 6.79 6.91 9.16
CA ASP A 234 5.89 7.49 10.15
C ASP A 234 6.65 7.64 11.50
N ILE A 235 6.53 8.79 12.15
CA ILE A 235 7.29 9.10 13.38
C ILE A 235 6.90 8.16 14.54
N ARG A 236 5.61 7.81 14.71
CA ARG A 236 5.13 7.02 15.88
C ARG A 236 4.08 5.94 15.56
N PRO A 237 4.23 5.13 14.50
CA PRO A 237 3.24 4.10 14.15
C PRO A 237 3.15 3.00 15.22
N ARG A 238 4.22 2.77 15.99
CA ARG A 238 4.22 1.81 17.10
C ARG A 238 3.37 2.28 18.28
N GLU A 239 3.40 3.57 18.61
CA GLU A 239 2.58 4.12 19.70
C GLU A 239 1.09 4.01 19.38
N MET A 240 0.71 4.23 18.10
CA MET A 240 -0.65 4.02 17.62
C MET A 240 -1.15 2.60 17.90
N VAL A 241 -0.32 1.58 17.64
CA VAL A 241 -0.68 0.17 17.86
C VAL A 241 -0.76 -0.14 19.36
N VAL A 242 0.18 0.38 20.17
CA VAL A 242 0.18 0.17 21.63
C VAL A 242 -1.05 0.77 22.28
N GLU A 243 -1.49 1.94 21.83
CA GLU A 243 -2.67 2.61 22.39
C GLU A 243 -4.00 1.97 21.95
N ALA A 244 -4.03 1.35 20.77
CA ALA A 244 -5.23 0.72 20.23
C ALA A 244 -5.56 -0.65 20.86
N VAL A 245 -4.65 -1.27 21.60
CA VAL A 245 -4.74 -2.62 22.20
C VAL A 245 -4.92 -2.53 23.72
#